data_AF-A0A1R4HAL1-F1
#
_entry.id   AF-A0A1R4HAL1-F1
#
_cell.length_a   1.000
_cell.length_b   1.000
_cell.length_c   1.000
_cell.angle_alpha   90.00
_cell.angle_beta   90.00
_cell.angle_gamma   90.00
#
_symmetry.space_group_name_H-M   'P 1'
#
loop_
_entity.id
_entity.type
_entity.pdbx_description
1 polymer ?
#
loop_
_entity_poly.entity_id
_entity_poly.type
_entity_poly.pdbx_seq_one_letter_code
_entity_poly.pdbx_strand_id
1 'polypeptide(L)' 'MQLVALDTATTLEDMNIPGFKLHPLKGSDQNRGSVWVNGNWRVTFEFHEGHAFVLDYEDYH' A
#
# COMPACT_ATOMS: atom_id res chain seq x y z
N MET A 1 -8.06 9.28 -1.09
CA MET A 1 -7.78 9.31 0.37
C MET A 1 -6.53 8.51 0.73
N GLN A 2 -6.19 7.48 -0.06
CA GLN A 2 -5.03 6.58 0.17
C GLN A 2 -3.70 7.33 0.29
N LEU A 3 -3.44 8.31 -0.59
CA LEU A 3 -2.19 9.07 -0.55
C LEU A 3 -2.04 9.92 0.72
N VAL A 4 -3.14 10.51 1.20
CA VAL A 4 -3.13 11.26 2.47
C VAL A 4 -2.87 10.31 3.63
N ALA A 5 -3.50 9.13 3.64
CA ALA A 5 -3.24 8.12 4.67
C ALA A 5 -1.77 7.69 4.68
N LEU A 6 -1.17 7.43 3.51
CA LEU A 6 0.25 7.09 3.38
C LEU A 6 1.19 8.19 3.87
N ASP A 7 0.87 9.45 3.55
CA ASP A 7 1.69 10.61 3.96
C ASP A 7 1.65 10.84 5.49
N THR A 8 0.56 10.42 6.14
CA THR A 8 0.39 10.55 7.60
C THR A 8 0.77 9.31 8.40
N ALA A 9 0.95 8.16 7.74
CA ALA A 9 1.20 6.89 8.40
C ALA A 9 2.59 6.88 9.04
N THR A 10 2.69 6.38 10.26
CA THR A 10 3.96 6.22 10.99
C THR A 10 4.41 4.76 11.04
N THR A 11 3.44 3.85 10.94
CA THR A 11 3.67 2.41 10.82
C THR A 11 2.85 1.83 9.66
N LEU A 12 3.20 0.62 9.21
CA LEU A 12 2.46 -0.05 8.15
C LEU A 12 1.03 -0.39 8.61
N GLU A 13 0.83 -0.66 9.90
CA GLU A 13 -0.46 -0.96 10.51
C GLU A 13 -1.46 0.21 10.43
N ASP A 14 -0.98 1.45 10.37
CA ASP A 14 -1.83 2.64 10.16
C ASP A 14 -2.59 2.58 8.82
N MET A 15 -2.05 1.83 7.85
CA MET A 15 -2.67 1.59 6.54
C MET A 15 -3.70 0.45 6.55
N ASN A 16 -3.90 -0.26 7.67
CA ASN A 16 -4.92 -1.30 7.83
C ASN A 16 -6.33 -0.71 8.04
N ILE A 17 -6.69 0.24 7.18
CA ILE A 17 -7.98 0.93 7.19
C ILE A 17 -9.03 0.04 6.54
N PRO A 18 -10.23 -0.13 7.13
CA PRO A 18 -11.31 -0.88 6.52
C PRO A 18 -11.59 -0.43 5.09
N GLY A 19 -11.57 -1.38 4.15
CA GLY A 19 -11.75 -1.12 2.72
C GLY A 19 -10.45 -0.96 1.93
N PHE A 20 -9.32 -0.63 2.56
CA PHE A 20 -8.02 -0.58 1.88
C PHE A 20 -7.45 -1.99 1.63
N LYS A 21 -7.93 -3.01 2.34
CA LYS A 21 -7.53 -4.41 2.13
C LYS A 21 -6.01 -4.56 2.07
N LEU A 22 -5.31 -3.95 3.03
CA LEU A 22 -3.85 -3.97 3.10
C LEU A 22 -3.34 -5.41 3.09
N HIS A 23 -2.40 -5.72 2.20
CA HIS A 23 -1.70 -6.98 2.17
C HIS A 23 -0.31 -6.81 1.53
N PRO A 24 0.67 -7.66 1.91
CA PRO A 24 1.94 -7.71 1.20
C PRO A 24 1.75 -8.27 -0.21
N LEU A 25 2.62 -7.86 -1.14
CA LEU A 25 2.70 -8.50 -2.46
C LEU A 25 3.25 -9.93 -2.33
N LYS A 26 3.09 -10.73 -3.39
CA LYS A 26 3.53 -12.13 -3.42
C LYS A 26 4.88 -12.27 -4.12
N GLY A 27 5.55 -13.40 -3.91
CA GLY A 27 6.78 -13.74 -4.64
C GLY A 27 8.00 -12.96 -4.12
N SER A 28 8.77 -12.36 -5.03
CA SER A 28 9.96 -11.56 -4.71
C SER A 28 9.63 -10.25 -3.99
N ASP A 29 8.40 -9.76 -4.14
CA ASP A 29 8.05 -8.39 -3.76
C ASP A 29 7.36 -8.32 -2.39
N GLN A 30 7.50 -9.34 -1.54
CA GLN A 30 6.86 -9.41 -0.22
C GLN A 30 7.20 -8.24 0.73
N ASN A 31 8.25 -7.48 0.42
CA ASN A 31 8.62 -6.28 1.16
C ASN A 31 7.78 -5.04 0.79
N ARG A 32 6.93 -5.14 -0.26
CA ARG A 32 6.01 -4.09 -0.68
C ARG A 32 4.60 -4.38 -0.16
N GLY A 33 3.94 -3.33 0.33
CA GLY A 33 2.52 -3.33 0.66
C GLY A 33 1.66 -2.98 -0.55
N SER A 34 0.40 -3.42 -0.51
CA SER A 34 -0.63 -3.12 -1.51
C SER A 34 -1.92 -2.73 -0.82
N VAL A 35 -2.53 -1.63 -1.29
CA VAL A 35 -3.87 -1.21 -0.87
C VAL A 35 -4.82 -1.10 -2.07
N TRP A 36 -6.06 -1.50 -1.85
CA TRP A 36 -7.15 -1.49 -2.81
C TRP A 36 -7.61 -0.07 -3.13
N VAL A 37 -7.80 0.20 -4.43
CA VAL A 37 -8.43 1.43 -4.91
C VAL A 37 -9.83 1.13 -5.41
N ASN A 38 -9.94 0.40 -6.53
CA ASN A 38 -11.20 -0.07 -7.09
C ASN A 38 -10.89 -1.18 -8.11
N GLY A 39 -11.87 -2.06 -8.39
CA GLY A 39 -11.70 -3.17 -9.35
C GLY A 39 -10.35 -3.87 -9.19
N ASN A 40 -9.54 -3.82 -10.25
CA ASN A 40 -8.22 -4.43 -10.32
C ASN A 40 -7.09 -3.50 -9.84
N TRP A 41 -7.33 -2.21 -9.69
CA TRP A 41 -6.29 -1.23 -9.37
C TRP A 41 -5.83 -1.26 -7.91
N ARG A 42 -4.52 -1.15 -7.71
CA ARG A 42 -3.85 -1.09 -6.41
C ARG A 42 -2.88 0.09 -6.37
N VAL A 43 -2.71 0.65 -5.17
CA VAL A 43 -1.52 1.44 -4.86
C VAL A 43 -0.55 0.51 -4.16
N THR A 44 0.67 0.42 -4.66
CA THR A 44 1.75 -0.41 -4.11
C THR A 44 2.88 0.48 -3.64
N PHE A 45 3.57 0.08 -2.57
CA PHE A 45 4.63 0.88 -1.96
C PHE A 45 5.54 0.01 -1.10
N GLU A 46 6.80 0.42 -0.99
CA GLU A 46 7.66 0.04 0.12
C GLU A 46 7.35 0.95 1.31
N PHE A 47 7.38 0.41 2.53
CA PHE A 47 7.16 1.20 3.72
C PHE A 47 8.32 1.00 4.69
N HIS A 48 9.05 2.07 4.99
CA HIS A 48 10.14 2.02 5.95
C HIS A 48 10.28 3.37 6.67
N GLU A 49 10.55 3.30 7.97
CA GLU A 49 10.77 4.47 8.84
C GLU A 49 9.63 5.52 8.79
N GLY A 50 8.38 5.07 8.66
CA GLY A 50 7.21 5.96 8.62
C GLY A 50 7.01 6.68 7.28
N HIS A 51 7.65 6.21 6.22
CA HIS A 51 7.54 6.81 4.89
C HIS A 51 7.29 5.75 3.81
N ALA A 52 6.52 6.15 2.80
CA ALA A 52 6.23 5.33 1.63
C ALA A 52 7.22 5.64 0.50
N PHE A 53 7.77 4.59 -0.10
CA PHE A 53 8.74 4.65 -1.21
C PHE A 53 8.28 3.76 -2.36
N VAL A 54 8.87 3.96 -3.53
CA VAL A 54 8.57 3.15 -4.74
C VAL A 54 7.05 3.02 -4.95
N LEU A 55 6.38 4.16 -4.79
CA LEU A 55 4.93 4.26 -4.88
C LEU A 55 4.50 4.11 -6.34
N ASP A 56 3.62 3.15 -6.60
CA ASP A 56 3.09 2.91 -7.94
C ASP A 56 1.57 2.69 -7.92
N TYR A 57 0.94 2.83 -9.08
CA TYR A 57 -0.48 2.56 -9.32
C TYR A 57 -0.62 1.45 -10.35
N GLU A 58 -0.83 0.24 -9.87
CA GLU A 58 -0.72 -0.99 -10.65
C GLU A 58 -2.10 -1.59 -10.93
N ASP A 59 -2.30 -2.08 -12.16
CA ASP A 59 -3.43 -2.95 -12.50
C ASP A 59 -3.09 -4.37 -12.03
N TYR A 60 -3.77 -4.79 -10.98
CA TYR A 60 -3.53 -6.09 -10.35
C TYR A 60 -4.45 -7.13 -11.00
N HIS A 61 -4.10 -7.57 -12.21
CA HIS A 61 -4.63 -8.73 -12.94
C HIS A 61 -3.59 -9.33 -13.90
#